data_AF-A0A2G8JXK9-F1
#
_entry.id   AF-A0A2G8JXK9-F1
#
_cell.length_a   1.000
_cell.length_b   1.000
_cell.length_c   1.000
_cell.angle_alpha   90.00
_cell.angle_beta   90.00
_cell.angle_gamma   90.00
#
_symmetry.space_group_name_H-M   'P 1'
#
loop_
_entity.id
_entity.type
_entity.pdbx_description
1 polymer ?
#
loop_
_entity_poly.entity_id
_entity_poly.type
_entity_poly.pdbx_seq_one_letter_code
_entity_poly.pdbx_strand_id
1 'polypeptide(L)'
;MATMQSSIVDQVRTVLTNLKAFITNDVTFSHTSFFPGRFCYDIVREELVIGFLKHVFQVALDLSEGSHDKSSPPAALILILSRLFLDFEANTVNQFVSQVNEQFQIDPAQVQTTAAALCAESKMVAQRMLNHYVKVQGLQISQMLRKSVETRDWLNTIEPRNVRAVMKRVVEDVTFIDSQVGMLYEEGIRKAHSSDSSKRTFQSYSGPRKHQSTARSFTPSTAYDTSLMSNIQKLFSERIEIFSSVEFSKVSVLTGIIKISLKTFLECVRLRTFGRYGLQQIQVDTQYLNLYLWRFVIDEKIVHVMLDEIVGSTVHRCLEPVLMEAS
;
A
#
# COMPACT_ATOMS: atom_id res chain seq x y z
N MET A 1 -11.77 9.22 15.94
CA MET A 1 -10.54 8.59 16.43
C MET A 1 -10.24 8.98 17.87
N ALA A 2 -10.00 10.26 18.17
CA ALA A 2 -9.71 10.73 19.53
C ALA A 2 -10.73 10.29 20.60
N THR A 3 -12.04 10.30 20.26
CA THR A 3 -13.13 9.87 21.16
C THR A 3 -13.13 8.38 21.49
N MET A 4 -12.73 7.52 20.55
CA MET A 4 -12.64 6.07 20.79
C MET A 4 -11.43 5.76 21.68
N GLN A 5 -10.29 6.37 21.37
CA GLN A 5 -9.08 6.22 22.18
C GLN A 5 -9.30 6.71 23.62
N SER A 6 -9.88 7.90 23.80
CA SER A 6 -10.18 8.43 25.14
C SER A 6 -11.12 7.49 25.91
N SER A 7 -12.15 6.95 25.25
CA SER A 7 -13.07 6.01 25.88
C SER A 7 -12.38 4.73 26.36
N ILE A 8 -11.45 4.17 25.58
CA ILE A 8 -10.69 2.97 25.97
C ILE A 8 -9.80 3.31 27.17
N VAL A 9 -9.10 4.45 27.11
CA VAL A 9 -8.21 4.89 28.20
C VAL A 9 -8.99 5.11 29.50
N ASP A 10 -10.14 5.78 29.43
CA ASP A 10 -10.96 6.06 30.61
C ASP A 10 -11.55 4.78 31.20
N GLN A 11 -11.99 3.82 30.37
CA GLN A 11 -12.46 2.51 30.86
C GLN A 11 -11.35 1.74 31.60
N VAL A 12 -10.15 1.66 31.01
CA VAL A 12 -9.01 1.00 31.67
C VAL A 12 -8.67 1.71 32.98
N ARG A 13 -8.68 3.05 33.00
CA ARG A 13 -8.45 3.83 34.23
C ARG A 13 -9.49 3.52 35.31
N THR A 14 -10.77 3.44 34.95
CA THR A 14 -11.84 3.09 35.90
C THR A 14 -11.64 1.69 36.47
N VAL A 15 -11.29 0.70 35.63
CA VAL A 15 -11.01 -0.67 36.07
C VAL A 15 -9.83 -0.70 37.04
N LEU A 16 -8.72 -0.04 36.71
CA LEU A 16 -7.54 0.03 37.59
C LEU A 16 -7.86 0.72 38.93
N THR A 17 -8.67 1.78 38.90
CA THR A 17 -9.12 2.48 40.12
C THR A 17 -9.94 1.56 41.02
N ASN A 18 -10.84 0.76 40.45
CA ASN A 18 -11.64 -0.20 41.21
C ASN A 18 -10.76 -1.32 41.80
N LEU A 19 -9.76 -1.80 41.05
CA LEU A 19 -8.83 -2.83 41.52
C LEU A 19 -7.88 -2.34 42.60
N LYS A 20 -7.61 -1.03 42.65
CA LYS A 20 -6.80 -0.41 43.71
C LYS A 20 -7.44 -0.60 45.11
N ALA A 21 -8.76 -0.76 45.19
CA ALA A 21 -9.44 -1.03 46.47
C ALA A 21 -8.99 -2.35 47.13
N PHE A 22 -8.39 -3.29 46.40
CA PHE A 22 -7.91 -4.56 46.95
C PHE A 22 -6.52 -4.45 47.61
N ILE A 23 -5.81 -3.33 47.42
CA ILE A 23 -4.49 -3.08 48.01
C ILE A 23 -4.50 -1.95 49.05
N THR A 24 -5.68 -1.43 49.40
CA THR A 24 -5.81 -0.44 50.47
C THR A 24 -5.53 -1.06 51.84
N ASN A 25 -4.88 -0.32 52.73
CA ASN A 25 -4.44 -0.79 54.05
C ASN A 25 -5.56 -1.36 54.94
N ASP A 26 -6.81 -0.97 54.70
CA ASP A 26 -7.99 -1.41 55.47
C ASP A 26 -8.41 -2.86 55.15
N VAL A 27 -7.75 -3.52 54.19
CA VAL A 27 -8.07 -4.87 53.74
C VAL A 27 -7.14 -5.90 54.40
N THR A 28 -7.70 -6.78 55.24
CA THR A 28 -6.90 -7.70 56.07
C THR A 28 -6.02 -8.68 55.28
N PHE A 29 -6.44 -9.12 54.09
CA PHE A 29 -5.65 -10.05 53.26
C PHE A 29 -4.52 -9.36 52.47
N SER A 30 -4.55 -8.02 52.29
CA SER A 30 -3.51 -7.30 51.56
C SER A 30 -2.16 -7.33 52.30
N HIS A 31 -2.18 -7.63 53.59
CA HIS A 31 -0.99 -7.77 54.44
C HIS A 31 -0.33 -9.16 54.36
N THR A 32 -0.93 -10.10 53.63
CA THR A 32 -0.30 -11.42 53.43
C THR A 32 0.87 -11.29 52.46
N SER A 33 2.03 -11.87 52.81
CA SER A 33 3.33 -11.64 52.13
C SER A 33 3.34 -11.94 50.63
N PHE A 34 2.42 -12.79 50.16
CA PHE A 34 2.35 -13.25 48.77
C PHE A 34 1.27 -12.53 47.95
N PHE A 35 0.28 -11.91 48.59
CA PHE A 35 -0.86 -11.35 47.88
C PHE A 35 -0.48 -10.12 47.05
N PRO A 36 0.19 -9.08 47.58
CA PRO A 36 0.51 -7.89 46.81
C PRO A 36 1.37 -8.18 45.58
N GLY A 37 2.42 -9.00 45.71
CA GLY A 37 3.28 -9.35 44.56
C GLY A 37 2.52 -10.05 43.45
N ARG A 38 1.78 -11.12 43.78
CA ARG A 38 1.03 -11.90 42.80
C ARG A 38 -0.16 -11.13 42.22
N PHE A 39 -0.89 -10.39 43.04
CA PHE A 39 -2.04 -9.62 42.59
C PHE A 39 -1.61 -8.44 41.70
N CYS A 40 -0.66 -7.62 42.15
CA CYS A 40 -0.22 -6.44 41.42
C CYS A 40 0.50 -6.81 40.11
N TYR A 41 1.44 -7.75 40.16
CA TYR A 41 2.27 -8.10 39.00
C TYR A 41 1.60 -9.11 38.07
N ASP A 42 1.29 -10.32 38.56
CA ASP A 42 0.79 -11.38 37.67
C ASP A 42 -0.63 -11.07 37.17
N ILE A 43 -1.54 -10.73 38.08
CA ILE A 43 -2.96 -10.59 37.75
C ILE A 43 -3.27 -9.23 37.10
N VAL A 44 -2.94 -8.13 37.77
CA VAL A 44 -3.34 -6.79 37.30
C VAL A 44 -2.45 -6.33 36.13
N ARG A 45 -1.13 -6.42 36.25
CA ARG A 45 -0.23 -5.93 35.21
C ARG A 45 -0.14 -6.87 34.00
N GLU A 46 0.24 -8.12 34.20
CA GLU A 46 0.49 -9.07 33.09
C GLU A 46 -0.81 -9.65 32.50
N GLU A 47 -1.70 -10.23 33.30
CA GLU A 47 -2.92 -10.87 32.77
C GLU A 47 -3.98 -9.86 32.32
N LEU A 48 -4.23 -8.82 33.10
CA LEU A 48 -5.29 -7.86 32.79
C LEU A 48 -4.84 -6.78 31.79
N VAL A 49 -3.87 -5.92 32.14
CA VAL A 49 -3.51 -4.77 31.28
C VAL A 49 -2.77 -5.23 30.04
N ILE A 50 -1.71 -6.02 30.21
CA ILE A 50 -0.91 -6.50 29.09
C ILE A 50 -1.69 -7.55 28.28
N GLY A 51 -2.38 -8.47 28.96
CA GLY A 51 -3.25 -9.44 28.29
C GLY A 51 -4.36 -8.77 27.48
N PHE A 52 -4.97 -7.67 27.98
CA PHE A 52 -5.92 -6.88 27.20
C PHE A 52 -5.29 -6.27 25.94
N LEU A 53 -4.13 -5.61 26.05
CA LEU A 53 -3.43 -5.04 24.90
C LEU A 53 -3.13 -6.11 23.84
N LYS A 54 -2.55 -7.25 24.25
CA LYS A 54 -2.26 -8.38 23.37
C LYS A 54 -3.52 -8.97 22.74
N HIS A 55 -4.61 -9.06 23.51
CA HIS A 55 -5.89 -9.52 22.98
C HIS A 55 -6.42 -8.59 21.89
N VAL A 56 -6.39 -7.26 22.11
CA VAL A 56 -6.83 -6.27 21.12
C VAL A 56 -5.95 -6.34 19.86
N PHE A 57 -4.64 -6.52 20.02
CA PHE A 57 -3.71 -6.75 18.90
C PHE A 57 -4.08 -7.99 18.10
N GLN A 58 -4.30 -9.12 18.78
CA GLN A 58 -4.66 -10.38 18.13
C GLN A 58 -6.00 -10.29 17.39
N VAL A 59 -7.03 -9.70 18.00
CA VAL A 59 -8.34 -9.52 17.37
C VAL A 59 -8.23 -8.69 16.08
N ALA A 60 -7.40 -7.64 16.08
CA ALA A 60 -7.16 -6.84 14.89
C ALA A 60 -6.43 -7.61 13.78
N LEU A 61 -5.47 -8.46 14.15
CA LEU A 61 -4.80 -9.35 13.20
C LEU A 61 -5.76 -10.36 12.60
N ASP A 62 -6.59 -11.00 13.44
CA ASP A 62 -7.60 -11.97 13.01
C ASP A 62 -8.65 -11.33 12.07
N LEU A 63 -9.00 -10.06 12.29
CA LEU A 63 -9.84 -9.29 11.37
C LEU A 63 -9.16 -9.09 10.00
N SER A 64 -7.85 -8.87 9.96
CA SER A 64 -7.08 -8.71 8.72
C SER A 64 -6.78 -10.04 8.00
N GLU A 65 -6.79 -11.17 8.72
CA GLU A 65 -6.47 -12.50 8.19
C GLU A 65 -7.72 -13.37 8.00
N GLY A 66 -8.85 -12.92 8.53
CA GLY A 66 -10.09 -13.66 8.67
C GLY A 66 -10.77 -14.03 7.34
N SER A 67 -10.68 -15.33 7.04
CA SER A 67 -11.62 -16.21 6.34
C SER A 67 -12.03 -15.88 4.90
N HIS A 68 -11.66 -16.80 4.01
CA HIS A 68 -12.16 -16.93 2.64
C HIS A 68 -13.70 -17.11 2.52
N ASP A 69 -14.45 -17.26 3.62
CA ASP A 69 -15.87 -17.65 3.62
C ASP A 69 -16.81 -16.75 4.46
N LYS A 70 -16.34 -15.67 5.09
CA LYS A 70 -17.21 -14.67 5.76
C LYS A 70 -16.86 -13.26 5.33
N SER A 71 -17.87 -12.40 5.28
CA SER A 71 -17.79 -10.99 4.87
C SER A 71 -16.49 -10.32 5.37
N SER A 72 -15.56 -10.08 4.44
CA SER A 72 -14.32 -9.36 4.73
C SER A 72 -14.67 -8.03 5.41
N PRO A 73 -13.95 -7.63 6.47
CA PRO A 73 -14.27 -6.40 7.17
C PRO A 73 -14.19 -5.20 6.22
N PRO A 74 -15.02 -4.17 6.42
CA PRO A 74 -14.98 -2.98 5.58
C PRO A 74 -13.58 -2.38 5.55
N ALA A 75 -13.04 -2.07 4.37
CA ALA A 75 -11.68 -1.55 4.24
C ALA A 75 -11.46 -0.25 5.06
N ALA A 76 -12.50 0.57 5.24
CA ALA A 76 -12.46 1.74 6.09
C ALA A 76 -12.14 1.39 7.56
N LEU A 77 -12.69 0.28 8.09
CA LEU A 77 -12.40 -0.18 9.45
C LEU A 77 -10.93 -0.60 9.57
N ILE A 78 -10.39 -1.29 8.57
CA ILE A 78 -8.99 -1.73 8.54
C ILE A 78 -8.04 -0.53 8.59
N LEU A 79 -8.35 0.52 7.81
CA LEU A 79 -7.58 1.77 7.79
C LEU A 79 -7.69 2.57 9.10
N ILE A 80 -8.87 2.60 9.70
CA ILE A 80 -9.10 3.22 11.01
C ILE A 80 -8.27 2.51 12.08
N LEU A 81 -8.30 1.18 12.09
CA LEU A 81 -7.56 0.37 13.05
C LEU A 81 -6.05 0.49 12.85
N SER A 82 -5.55 0.55 11.61
CA SER A 82 -4.12 0.80 11.37
C SER A 82 -3.67 2.13 11.96
N ARG A 83 -4.52 3.17 11.92
CA ARG A 83 -4.23 4.45 12.57
C ARG A 83 -4.33 4.36 14.09
N LEU A 84 -5.32 3.65 14.62
CA LEU A 84 -5.49 3.42 16.07
C LEU A 84 -4.23 2.80 16.68
N PHE A 85 -3.66 1.79 16.03
CA PHE A 85 -2.48 1.08 16.54
C PHE A 85 -1.18 1.90 16.45
N LEU A 86 -1.10 2.88 15.54
CA LEU A 86 -0.05 3.89 15.59
C LEU A 86 -0.20 4.81 16.79
N ASP A 87 -1.42 5.27 17.07
CA ASP A 87 -1.67 6.12 18.24
C ASP A 87 -1.46 5.34 19.56
N PHE A 88 -1.65 4.00 19.53
CA PHE A 88 -1.30 3.11 20.63
C PHE A 88 0.21 3.04 20.85
N GLU A 89 0.99 2.84 19.80
CA GLU A 89 2.45 2.82 19.88
C GLU A 89 3.00 4.17 20.39
N ALA A 90 2.49 5.28 19.89
CA ALA A 90 2.99 6.60 20.24
C ALA A 90 2.71 6.98 21.71
N ASN A 91 1.50 6.68 22.22
CA ASN A 91 1.07 7.21 23.51
C ASN A 91 0.37 6.17 24.41
N THR A 92 -0.62 5.46 23.89
CA THR A 92 -1.56 4.69 24.74
C THR A 92 -0.90 3.56 25.50
N VAL A 93 0.00 2.81 24.85
CA VAL A 93 0.73 1.69 25.49
C VAL A 93 1.57 2.20 26.66
N ASN A 94 2.36 3.26 26.45
CA ASN A 94 3.17 3.87 27.50
C ASN A 94 2.29 4.39 28.64
N GLN A 95 1.16 5.05 28.32
CA GLN A 95 0.23 5.53 29.34
C GLN A 95 -0.32 4.38 30.20
N PHE A 96 -0.73 3.26 29.60
CA PHE A 96 -1.26 2.11 30.36
C PHE A 96 -0.20 1.45 31.23
N VAL A 97 0.98 1.20 30.67
CA VAL A 97 2.07 0.55 31.41
C VAL A 97 2.55 1.44 32.55
N SER A 98 2.72 2.75 32.33
CA SER A 98 3.09 3.67 33.41
C SER A 98 2.01 3.77 34.49
N GLN A 99 0.73 3.87 34.10
CA GLN A 99 -0.37 3.96 35.06
C GLN A 99 -0.46 2.72 35.96
N VAL A 100 -0.37 1.51 35.40
CA VAL A 100 -0.42 0.29 36.22
C VAL A 100 0.82 0.14 37.10
N ASN A 101 2.00 0.49 36.58
CA ASN A 101 3.24 0.43 37.36
C ASN A 101 3.21 1.38 38.56
N GLU A 102 2.73 2.62 38.37
CA GLU A 102 2.64 3.63 39.42
C GLU A 102 1.54 3.30 40.44
N GLN A 103 0.33 2.93 39.99
CA GLN A 103 -0.80 2.69 40.88
C GLN A 103 -0.61 1.47 41.80
N PHE A 104 0.14 0.47 41.33
CA PHE A 104 0.36 -0.79 42.02
C PHE A 104 1.83 -0.97 42.50
N GLN A 105 2.65 0.08 42.41
CA GLN A 105 4.04 0.14 42.90
C GLN A 105 4.90 -1.05 42.42
N ILE A 106 4.84 -1.32 41.12
CA ILE A 106 5.54 -2.46 40.50
C ILE A 106 7.05 -2.22 40.50
N ASP A 107 7.81 -3.19 41.01
CA ASP A 107 9.26 -3.15 41.01
C ASP A 107 9.81 -3.26 39.56
N PRO A 108 10.58 -2.27 39.07
CA PRO A 108 11.20 -2.34 37.75
C PRO A 108 12.07 -3.58 37.52
N ALA A 109 12.67 -4.14 38.57
CA ALA A 109 13.51 -5.33 38.47
C ALA A 109 12.72 -6.62 38.13
N GLN A 110 11.40 -6.63 38.39
CA GLN A 110 10.53 -7.78 38.11
C GLN A 110 9.93 -7.75 36.70
N VAL A 111 10.00 -6.61 36.01
CA VAL A 111 9.32 -6.39 34.72
C VAL A 111 9.94 -7.23 33.59
N GLN A 112 9.18 -8.22 33.12
CA GLN A 112 9.55 -9.01 31.95
C GLN A 112 9.02 -8.39 30.65
N THR A 113 7.72 -8.03 30.61
CA THR A 113 7.12 -7.41 29.43
C THR A 113 7.28 -5.89 29.48
N THR A 114 8.12 -5.32 28.61
CA THR A 114 8.38 -3.88 28.60
C THR A 114 7.37 -3.11 27.74
N ALA A 115 7.16 -1.82 28.04
CA ALA A 115 6.36 -0.93 27.19
C ALA A 115 6.93 -0.85 25.77
N ALA A 116 8.25 -0.85 25.62
CA ALA A 116 8.93 -0.84 24.33
C ALA A 116 8.57 -2.07 23.46
N ALA A 117 8.48 -3.27 24.06
CA ALA A 117 8.07 -4.47 23.35
C ALA A 117 6.62 -4.37 22.86
N LEU A 118 5.71 -3.87 23.70
CA LEU A 118 4.30 -3.66 23.35
C LEU A 118 4.11 -2.55 22.30
N CYS A 119 4.90 -1.47 22.36
CA CYS A 119 4.94 -0.44 21.32
C CYS A 119 5.36 -1.05 19.97
N ALA A 120 6.43 -1.85 19.95
CA ALA A 120 6.89 -2.53 18.75
C ALA A 120 5.82 -3.48 18.18
N GLU A 121 5.13 -4.23 19.05
CA GLU A 121 4.03 -5.11 18.67
C GLU A 121 2.85 -4.31 18.08
N SER A 122 2.43 -3.22 18.72
CA SER A 122 1.38 -2.32 18.23
C SER A 122 1.72 -1.75 16.84
N LYS A 123 2.95 -1.32 16.63
CA LYS A 123 3.43 -0.83 15.33
C LYS A 123 3.41 -1.91 14.26
N MET A 124 3.80 -3.13 14.62
CA MET A 124 3.75 -4.29 13.70
C MET A 124 2.31 -4.59 13.29
N VAL A 125 1.36 -4.58 14.22
CA VAL A 125 -0.08 -4.72 13.93
C VAL A 125 -0.55 -3.60 13.00
N ALA A 126 -0.24 -2.34 13.32
CA ALA A 126 -0.58 -1.19 12.48
C ALA A 126 -0.09 -1.36 11.03
N GLN A 127 1.15 -1.82 10.87
CA GLN A 127 1.77 -2.05 9.56
C GLN A 127 1.09 -3.17 8.79
N ARG A 128 0.74 -4.27 9.47
CA ARG A 128 0.04 -5.42 8.86
C ARG A 128 -1.34 -5.03 8.38
N MET A 129 -2.06 -4.23 9.16
CA MET A 129 -3.37 -3.68 8.78
C MET A 129 -3.27 -2.74 7.58
N LEU A 130 -2.29 -1.83 7.56
CA LEU A 130 -2.10 -0.92 6.42
C LEU A 130 -1.75 -1.69 5.13
N ASN A 131 -0.85 -2.67 5.23
CA ASN A 131 -0.49 -3.53 4.10
C ASN A 131 -1.72 -4.31 3.58
N HIS A 132 -2.56 -4.81 4.49
CA HIS A 132 -3.79 -5.49 4.11
C HIS A 132 -4.78 -4.54 3.42
N TYR A 133 -4.96 -3.32 3.95
CA TYR A 133 -5.81 -2.29 3.32
C TYR A 133 -5.37 -2.00 1.88
N VAL A 134 -4.07 -1.77 1.67
CA VAL A 134 -3.48 -1.52 0.34
C VAL A 134 -3.73 -2.69 -0.60
N LYS A 135 -3.56 -3.92 -0.10
CA LYS A 135 -3.83 -5.14 -0.87
C LYS A 135 -5.29 -5.23 -1.29
N VAL A 136 -6.24 -5.04 -0.36
CA VAL A 136 -7.68 -5.12 -0.65
C VAL A 136 -8.12 -4.06 -1.66
N GLN A 137 -7.73 -2.81 -1.45
CA GLN A 137 -8.06 -1.71 -2.35
C GLN A 137 -7.42 -1.89 -3.74
N GLY A 138 -6.15 -2.28 -3.78
CA GLY A 138 -5.45 -2.62 -5.01
C GLY A 138 -6.14 -3.74 -5.77
N LEU A 139 -6.55 -4.81 -5.07
CA LEU A 139 -7.27 -5.93 -5.68
C LEU A 139 -8.64 -5.52 -6.21
N GLN A 140 -9.38 -4.64 -5.52
CA GLN A 140 -10.68 -4.16 -5.98
C GLN A 140 -10.57 -3.45 -7.34
N ILE A 141 -9.59 -2.54 -7.49
CA ILE A 141 -9.33 -1.85 -8.76
C ILE A 141 -8.83 -2.84 -9.82
N SER A 142 -7.89 -3.71 -9.44
CA SER A 142 -7.36 -4.78 -10.29
C SER A 142 -8.45 -5.67 -10.88
N GLN A 143 -9.51 -6.00 -10.12
CA GLN A 143 -10.62 -6.81 -10.62
C GLN A 143 -11.42 -6.08 -11.71
N MET A 144 -11.63 -4.77 -11.60
CA MET A 144 -12.28 -3.99 -12.65
C MET A 144 -11.43 -3.97 -13.93
N LEU A 145 -10.13 -3.71 -13.78
CA LEU A 145 -9.17 -3.72 -14.89
C LEU A 145 -9.14 -5.08 -15.59
N ARG A 146 -9.02 -6.17 -14.81
CA ARG A 146 -9.06 -7.54 -15.31
C ARG A 146 -10.31 -7.82 -16.12
N LYS A 147 -11.50 -7.64 -15.52
CA LYS A 147 -12.78 -7.86 -16.21
C LYS A 147 -12.89 -7.06 -17.50
N SER A 148 -12.41 -5.81 -17.50
CA SER A 148 -12.45 -4.94 -18.69
C SER A 148 -11.56 -5.40 -19.84
N VAL A 149 -10.48 -6.13 -19.53
CA VAL A 149 -9.58 -6.71 -20.53
C VAL A 149 -10.09 -8.07 -20.96
N GLU A 150 -10.62 -8.87 -20.04
CA GLU A 150 -11.03 -10.24 -20.34
C GLU A 150 -12.27 -10.32 -21.23
N THR A 151 -13.20 -9.37 -21.09
CA THR A 151 -14.51 -9.40 -21.76
C THR A 151 -14.54 -8.74 -23.14
N ARG A 152 -13.46 -8.08 -23.57
CA ARG A 152 -13.41 -7.34 -24.84
C ARG A 152 -12.79 -8.17 -25.95
N ASP A 153 -13.36 -8.09 -27.15
CA ASP A 153 -12.72 -8.56 -28.38
C ASP A 153 -11.65 -7.56 -28.84
N TRP A 154 -10.39 -7.89 -28.55
CA TRP A 154 -9.23 -7.07 -28.87
C TRP A 154 -8.76 -7.17 -30.32
N LEU A 155 -9.22 -8.18 -31.07
CA LEU A 155 -8.90 -8.36 -32.49
C LEU A 155 -9.80 -7.48 -33.36
N ASN A 156 -11.11 -7.47 -33.06
CA ASN A 156 -12.11 -6.76 -33.85
C ASN A 156 -12.58 -5.47 -33.16
N THR A 157 -11.64 -4.71 -32.58
CA THR A 157 -11.94 -3.42 -31.95
C THR A 157 -12.19 -2.34 -33.02
N ILE A 158 -13.17 -1.46 -32.76
CA ILE A 158 -13.40 -0.25 -33.57
C ILE A 158 -12.34 0.81 -33.29
N GLU A 159 -12.11 1.71 -34.24
CA GLU A 159 -11.18 2.81 -34.07
C GLU A 159 -11.48 3.64 -32.80
N PRO A 160 -10.51 3.78 -31.88
CA PRO A 160 -10.73 4.42 -30.59
C PRO A 160 -10.88 5.93 -30.75
N ARG A 161 -12.02 6.47 -30.28
CA ARG A 161 -12.26 7.92 -30.20
C ARG A 161 -12.23 8.48 -28.79
N ASN A 162 -12.37 7.60 -27.81
CA ASN A 162 -12.50 7.96 -26.41
C ASN A 162 -11.80 6.92 -25.54
N VAL A 163 -11.40 7.38 -24.35
CA VAL A 163 -10.91 6.51 -23.27
C VAL A 163 -12.04 5.61 -22.78
N ARG A 164 -11.73 4.35 -22.45
CA ARG A 164 -12.72 3.42 -21.89
C ARG A 164 -13.22 3.91 -20.53
N ALA A 165 -14.52 3.72 -20.28
CA ALA A 165 -15.16 4.13 -19.02
C ALA A 165 -14.49 3.53 -17.77
N VAL A 166 -13.96 2.30 -17.86
CA VAL A 166 -13.24 1.66 -16.75
C VAL A 166 -12.01 2.47 -16.31
N MET A 167 -11.31 3.15 -17.22
CA MET A 167 -10.12 3.94 -16.87
C MET A 167 -10.49 5.21 -16.13
N LYS A 168 -11.60 5.85 -16.53
CA LYS A 168 -12.19 6.96 -15.79
C LYS A 168 -12.58 6.51 -14.38
N ARG A 169 -13.23 5.34 -14.29
CA ARG A 169 -13.63 4.75 -13.01
C ARG A 169 -12.44 4.45 -12.10
N VAL A 170 -11.34 3.93 -12.63
CA VAL A 170 -10.10 3.72 -11.87
C VAL A 170 -9.59 5.04 -11.28
N VAL A 171 -9.58 6.13 -12.05
CA VAL A 171 -9.16 7.44 -11.54
C VAL A 171 -10.11 7.97 -10.47
N GLU A 172 -11.42 7.82 -10.66
CA GLU A 172 -12.44 8.17 -9.65
C GLU A 172 -12.22 7.40 -8.34
N ASP A 173 -12.06 6.08 -8.41
CA ASP A 173 -11.86 5.23 -7.23
C ASP A 173 -10.54 5.55 -6.52
N VAL A 174 -9.44 5.79 -7.25
CA VAL A 174 -8.18 6.26 -6.66
C VAL A 174 -8.35 7.62 -5.98
N THR A 175 -9.10 8.54 -6.59
CA THR A 175 -9.36 9.87 -6.01
C THR A 175 -10.22 9.77 -4.74
N PHE A 176 -11.19 8.85 -4.72
CA PHE A 176 -11.97 8.57 -3.52
C PHE A 176 -11.11 7.95 -2.41
N ILE A 177 -10.20 7.04 -2.75
CA ILE A 177 -9.27 6.46 -1.78
C ILE A 177 -8.31 7.53 -1.25
N ASP A 178 -7.80 8.44 -2.09
CA ASP A 178 -6.94 9.56 -1.68
C ASP A 178 -7.61 10.42 -0.60
N SER A 179 -8.88 10.77 -0.77
CA SER A 179 -9.59 11.57 0.24
C SER A 179 -9.75 10.81 1.57
N GLN A 180 -10.11 9.52 1.52
CA GLN A 180 -10.27 8.69 2.72
C GLN A 180 -8.95 8.50 3.49
N VAL A 181 -7.86 8.20 2.77
CA VAL A 181 -6.54 8.04 3.38
C VAL A 181 -6.03 9.38 3.92
N GLY A 182 -6.29 10.49 3.21
CA GLY A 182 -5.93 11.84 3.65
C GLY A 182 -6.65 12.33 4.90
N MET A 183 -7.75 11.69 5.32
CA MET A 183 -8.38 11.98 6.60
C MET A 183 -7.61 11.41 7.81
N LEU A 184 -6.72 10.44 7.59
CA LEU A 184 -6.05 9.68 8.66
C LEU A 184 -4.52 9.75 8.61
N TYR A 185 -3.95 9.90 7.42
CA TYR A 185 -2.51 9.93 7.19
C TYR A 185 -2.08 11.23 6.54
N GLU A 186 -0.89 11.69 6.93
CA GLU A 186 -0.25 12.85 6.30
C GLU A 186 0.13 12.55 4.85
N GLU A 187 0.30 13.60 4.05
CA GLU A 187 0.63 13.50 2.63
C GLU A 187 1.88 12.64 2.39
N GLY A 188 2.96 12.89 3.13
CA GLY A 188 4.29 12.32 2.88
C GLY A 188 5.10 13.13 1.86
N ILE A 189 6.32 12.69 1.58
CA ILE A 189 7.26 13.40 0.70
C ILE A 189 7.13 12.86 -0.73
N ARG A 190 6.89 13.75 -1.69
CA ARG A 190 6.92 13.45 -3.13
C ARG A 190 8.24 13.91 -3.73
N LYS A 191 8.76 13.18 -4.72
CA LYS A 191 9.90 13.69 -5.49
C LYS A 191 9.44 14.91 -6.29
N ALA A 192 10.25 15.98 -6.27
CA ALA A 192 9.96 17.18 -7.03
C ALA A 192 9.83 16.85 -8.52
N HIS A 193 8.87 17.50 -9.18
CA HIS A 193 8.62 17.33 -10.61
C HIS A 193 9.90 17.63 -11.40
N SER A 194 10.32 16.69 -12.24
CA SER A 194 11.36 16.96 -13.21
C SER A 194 10.68 17.51 -14.46
N SER A 195 10.76 18.84 -14.66
CA SER A 195 10.14 19.55 -15.78
C SER A 195 10.64 19.14 -17.18
N ASP A 196 11.39 18.04 -17.31
CA ASP A 196 12.00 17.56 -18.58
C ASP A 196 11.40 16.24 -19.10
N SER A 197 10.46 15.61 -18.38
CA SER A 197 9.93 14.28 -18.72
C SER A 197 9.05 14.25 -19.98
N SER A 198 8.54 15.39 -20.45
CA SER A 198 7.55 15.43 -21.56
C SER A 198 8.15 15.33 -22.97
N LYS A 199 9.48 15.36 -23.14
CA LYS A 199 10.10 15.43 -24.48
C LYS A 199 10.87 14.19 -24.92
N ARG A 200 11.05 13.18 -24.06
CA ARG A 200 11.93 12.03 -24.35
C ARG A 200 11.21 10.69 -24.50
N THR A 201 9.92 10.59 -24.20
CA THR A 201 9.21 9.30 -24.10
C THR A 201 8.85 8.65 -25.46
N PHE A 202 8.94 9.38 -26.57
CA PHE A 202 8.49 8.87 -27.88
C PHE A 202 9.58 8.61 -28.93
N GLN A 203 10.87 8.82 -28.61
CA GLN A 203 11.95 8.62 -29.60
C GLN A 203 12.54 7.21 -29.64
N SER A 204 12.07 6.29 -28.79
CA SER A 204 12.67 4.94 -28.71
C SER A 204 12.09 3.92 -29.69
N TYR A 205 11.07 4.26 -30.48
CA TYR A 205 10.44 3.34 -31.45
C TYR A 205 10.26 3.94 -32.86
N SER A 206 11.06 4.93 -33.25
CA SER A 206 11.19 5.30 -34.66
C SER A 206 12.16 4.33 -35.35
N GLY A 207 11.61 3.41 -36.16
CA GLY A 207 12.39 2.66 -37.14
C GLY A 207 13.22 3.61 -38.03
N PRO A 208 14.39 3.20 -38.52
CA PRO A 208 15.35 4.11 -39.12
C PRO A 208 14.79 4.70 -40.43
N ARG A 209 14.38 5.97 -40.38
CA ARG A 209 14.19 6.80 -41.57
C ARG A 209 15.52 6.90 -42.30
N LYS A 210 15.60 6.33 -43.49
CA LYS A 210 16.71 6.53 -44.43
C LYS A 210 16.79 8.01 -44.82
N HIS A 211 17.59 8.79 -44.10
CA HIS A 211 18.14 10.03 -44.62
C HIS A 211 19.50 9.72 -45.25
N GLN A 212 19.52 9.83 -46.57
CA GLN A 212 20.69 9.69 -47.42
C GLN A 212 21.56 10.94 -47.22
N SER A 213 22.66 10.81 -46.50
CA SER A 213 23.76 11.78 -46.52
C SER A 213 25.09 11.02 -46.42
N THR A 214 25.92 11.24 -47.42
CA THR A 214 27.19 10.60 -47.69
C THR A 214 28.25 10.96 -46.65
N ALA A 215 28.62 10.01 -45.81
CA ALA A 215 29.93 10.00 -45.14
C ALA A 215 30.41 8.55 -44.99
N ARG A 216 31.52 8.24 -45.66
CA ARG A 216 32.22 6.96 -45.60
C ARG A 216 33.07 6.92 -44.34
N SER A 217 32.74 6.04 -43.41
CA SER A 217 33.67 5.62 -42.35
C SER A 217 33.48 4.11 -42.13
N PHE A 218 34.57 3.39 -42.39
CA PHE A 218 34.72 1.96 -42.28
C PHE A 218 34.85 1.58 -40.81
N THR A 219 33.81 0.97 -40.23
CA THR A 219 33.90 0.22 -38.96
C THR A 219 33.17 -1.12 -39.09
N PRO A 220 33.75 -2.25 -38.64
CA PRO A 220 33.14 -3.56 -38.81
C PRO A 220 32.04 -3.78 -37.76
N SER A 221 30.83 -4.09 -38.25
CA SER A 221 29.83 -4.98 -37.66
C SER A 221 29.86 -5.22 -36.14
N THR A 222 29.11 -4.41 -35.38
CA THR A 222 28.60 -4.73 -34.03
C THR A 222 27.10 -4.41 -33.91
N ALA A 223 26.32 -4.74 -34.93
CA ALA A 223 24.86 -4.53 -34.94
C ALA A 223 24.05 -5.61 -34.20
N TYR A 224 24.70 -6.56 -33.52
CA TYR A 224 24.05 -7.74 -32.95
C TYR A 224 23.83 -7.70 -31.43
N ASP A 225 24.21 -6.63 -30.74
CA ASP A 225 24.07 -6.55 -29.27
C ASP A 225 23.40 -5.29 -28.72
N THR A 226 22.96 -4.33 -29.55
CA THR A 226 22.29 -3.13 -29.00
C THR A 226 20.89 -3.44 -28.45
N SER A 227 20.16 -4.40 -29.05
CA SER A 227 18.85 -4.85 -28.55
C SER A 227 18.99 -5.74 -27.32
N LEU A 228 19.97 -6.64 -27.28
CA LEU A 228 20.27 -7.47 -26.10
C LEU A 228 20.79 -6.61 -24.96
N MET A 229 21.70 -5.65 -25.21
CA MET A 229 22.22 -4.76 -24.18
C MET A 229 21.14 -3.81 -23.62
N SER A 230 20.22 -3.29 -24.46
CA SER A 230 19.09 -2.50 -23.98
C SER A 230 18.08 -3.33 -23.21
N ASN A 231 17.81 -4.58 -23.62
CA ASN A 231 16.98 -5.52 -22.85
C ASN A 231 17.64 -5.90 -21.52
N ILE A 232 18.96 -6.08 -21.49
CA ILE A 232 19.74 -6.39 -20.29
C ILE A 232 19.83 -5.16 -19.35
N GLN A 233 20.03 -3.95 -19.87
CA GLN A 233 19.96 -2.72 -19.06
C GLN A 233 18.55 -2.42 -18.54
N LYS A 234 17.50 -2.84 -19.27
CA LYS A 234 16.12 -2.87 -18.77
C LYS A 234 16.01 -3.86 -17.61
N LEU A 235 16.45 -5.12 -17.79
CA LEU A 235 16.49 -6.16 -16.75
C LEU A 235 17.17 -5.70 -15.44
N PHE A 236 18.18 -4.82 -15.51
CA PHE A 236 18.85 -4.27 -14.33
C PHE A 236 18.28 -2.92 -13.82
N SER A 237 17.55 -2.15 -14.64
CA SER A 237 16.84 -0.93 -14.21
C SER A 237 15.42 -1.22 -13.67
N GLU A 238 14.87 -2.37 -14.01
CA GLU A 238 13.47 -2.77 -13.82
C GLU A 238 13.24 -3.61 -12.56
N ARG A 239 14.13 -3.54 -11.56
CA ARG A 239 13.73 -3.86 -10.19
C ARG A 239 13.04 -2.64 -9.59
N ILE A 240 11.87 -2.27 -10.13
CA ILE A 240 10.90 -1.53 -9.32
C ILE A 240 10.69 -2.40 -8.10
N GLU A 241 11.14 -1.98 -6.91
CA GLU A 241 10.91 -2.71 -5.67
C GLU A 241 9.40 -2.80 -5.44
N ILE A 242 8.86 -3.93 -5.91
CA ILE A 242 7.43 -4.25 -5.90
C ILE A 242 6.96 -4.37 -4.46
N PHE A 243 7.86 -4.83 -3.59
CA PHE A 243 7.61 -5.25 -2.22
C PHE A 243 8.28 -4.32 -1.20
N SER A 244 8.46 -3.03 -1.54
CA SER A 244 8.78 -2.05 -0.48
C SER A 244 7.59 -1.99 0.49
N SER A 245 7.86 -2.04 1.79
CA SER A 245 6.82 -1.89 2.80
C SER A 245 6.11 -0.56 2.60
N VAL A 246 4.78 -0.57 2.70
CA VAL A 246 4.01 0.68 2.60
C VAL A 246 4.28 1.52 3.84
N GLU A 247 4.72 2.75 3.65
CA GLU A 247 4.94 3.68 4.74
C GLU A 247 3.60 4.27 5.21
N PHE A 248 3.56 4.75 6.45
CA PHE A 248 2.40 5.42 7.05
C PHE A 248 2.18 6.83 6.50
N SER A 249 2.05 6.95 5.18
CA SER A 249 1.78 8.19 4.46
C SER A 249 0.79 7.95 3.33
N LYS A 250 0.01 8.99 3.01
CA LYS A 250 -1.00 8.93 1.96
C LYS A 250 -0.39 8.56 0.61
N VAL A 251 0.70 9.22 0.23
CA VAL A 251 1.36 8.98 -1.05
C VAL A 251 1.92 7.55 -1.14
N SER A 252 2.45 6.98 -0.04
CA SER A 252 2.95 5.59 -0.06
C SER A 252 1.83 4.58 -0.24
N VAL A 253 0.70 4.78 0.46
CA VAL A 253 -0.51 3.96 0.34
C VAL A 253 -1.04 3.97 -1.09
N LEU A 254 -1.22 5.15 -1.68
CA LEU A 254 -1.72 5.28 -3.06
C LEU A 254 -0.74 4.71 -4.08
N THR A 255 0.56 4.90 -3.88
CA THR A 255 1.60 4.27 -4.72
C THR A 255 1.48 2.75 -4.68
N GLY A 256 1.26 2.15 -3.50
CA GLY A 256 1.03 0.71 -3.37
C GLY A 256 -0.18 0.21 -4.16
N ILE A 257 -1.32 0.90 -4.03
CA ILE A 257 -2.58 0.55 -4.71
C ILE A 257 -2.43 0.66 -6.23
N ILE A 258 -1.80 1.74 -6.73
CA ILE A 258 -1.54 1.97 -8.15
C ILE A 258 -0.57 0.91 -8.70
N LYS A 259 0.50 0.57 -7.97
CA LYS A 259 1.45 -0.50 -8.36
C LYS A 259 0.74 -1.85 -8.54
N ILE A 260 -0.15 -2.24 -7.63
CA ILE A 260 -0.93 -3.50 -7.73
C ILE A 260 -1.85 -3.47 -8.96
N SER A 261 -2.54 -2.35 -9.16
CA SER A 261 -3.50 -2.15 -10.25
C SER A 261 -2.83 -2.22 -11.62
N LEU A 262 -1.74 -1.47 -11.82
CA LEU A 262 -1.01 -1.42 -13.09
C LEU A 262 -0.30 -2.74 -13.41
N LYS A 263 0.23 -3.46 -12.41
CA LYS A 263 0.77 -4.81 -12.63
C LYS A 263 -0.30 -5.78 -13.09
N THR A 264 -1.48 -5.71 -12.48
CA THR A 264 -2.59 -6.58 -12.91
C THR A 264 -3.00 -6.25 -14.34
N PHE A 265 -3.07 -4.96 -14.70
CA PHE A 265 -3.40 -4.55 -16.06
C PHE A 265 -2.38 -5.08 -17.08
N LEU A 266 -1.09 -4.90 -16.80
CA LEU A 266 0.00 -5.44 -17.60
C LEU A 266 -0.13 -6.96 -17.82
N GLU A 267 -0.37 -7.71 -16.75
CA GLU A 267 -0.52 -9.17 -16.85
C GLU A 267 -1.75 -9.56 -17.66
N CYS A 268 -2.87 -8.86 -17.49
CA CYS A 268 -4.07 -9.12 -18.28
C CYS A 268 -3.83 -8.86 -19.78
N VAL A 269 -3.06 -7.83 -20.12
CA VAL A 269 -2.65 -7.51 -21.49
C VAL A 269 -1.73 -8.58 -22.07
N ARG A 270 -0.77 -9.10 -21.29
CA ARG A 270 0.14 -10.19 -21.72
C ARG A 270 -0.60 -11.45 -22.18
N LEU A 271 -1.77 -11.70 -21.60
CA LEU A 271 -2.62 -12.86 -21.89
C LEU A 271 -3.61 -12.62 -23.05
N ARG A 272 -3.48 -11.54 -23.80
CA ARG A 272 -4.37 -11.21 -24.94
C ARG A 272 -3.60 -11.10 -26.24
N THR A 273 -4.35 -11.11 -27.34
CA THR A 273 -3.86 -10.86 -28.70
C THR A 273 -4.64 -9.68 -29.24
N PHE A 274 -3.94 -8.74 -29.88
CA PHE A 274 -4.52 -7.45 -30.28
C PHE A 274 -4.51 -7.29 -31.80
N GLY A 275 -5.56 -6.66 -32.32
CA GLY A 275 -5.55 -6.02 -33.63
C GLY A 275 -5.09 -4.56 -33.52
N ARG A 276 -4.93 -3.89 -34.67
CA ARG A 276 -4.49 -2.49 -34.76
C ARG A 276 -5.26 -1.56 -33.81
N TYR A 277 -6.58 -1.55 -33.88
CA TYR A 277 -7.42 -0.67 -33.07
C TYR A 277 -7.48 -1.08 -31.59
N GLY A 278 -7.21 -2.36 -31.29
CA GLY A 278 -7.05 -2.84 -29.92
C GLY A 278 -5.80 -2.24 -29.26
N LEU A 279 -4.66 -2.26 -29.97
CA LEU A 279 -3.41 -1.61 -29.55
C LEU A 279 -3.62 -0.11 -29.34
N GLN A 280 -4.22 0.56 -30.32
CA GLN A 280 -4.48 2.00 -30.25
C GLN A 280 -5.40 2.37 -29.08
N GLN A 281 -6.40 1.54 -28.76
CA GLN A 281 -7.25 1.78 -27.59
C GLN A 281 -6.45 1.68 -26.28
N ILE A 282 -5.53 0.72 -26.17
CA ILE A 282 -4.63 0.63 -25.00
C ILE A 282 -3.76 1.89 -24.90
N GLN A 283 -3.23 2.42 -26.00
CA GLN A 283 -2.47 3.68 -25.97
C GLN A 283 -3.29 4.86 -25.44
N VAL A 284 -4.54 5.00 -25.89
CA VAL A 284 -5.45 6.06 -25.41
C VAL A 284 -5.72 5.91 -23.91
N ASP A 285 -5.95 4.69 -23.46
CA ASP A 285 -6.22 4.40 -22.06
C ASP A 285 -5.00 4.65 -21.17
N THR A 286 -3.82 4.18 -21.58
CA THR A 286 -2.59 4.38 -20.81
C THR A 286 -2.22 5.84 -20.77
N GLN A 287 -2.39 6.60 -21.86
CA GLN A 287 -2.18 8.04 -21.85
C GLN A 287 -3.13 8.75 -20.90
N TYR A 288 -4.40 8.36 -20.86
CA TYR A 288 -5.34 8.90 -19.89
C TYR A 288 -4.90 8.58 -18.46
N LEU A 289 -4.60 7.32 -18.14
CA LEU A 289 -4.11 6.96 -16.81
C LEU A 289 -2.85 7.75 -16.45
N ASN A 290 -1.95 7.98 -17.42
CA ASN A 290 -0.74 8.75 -17.23
C ASN A 290 -1.01 10.20 -16.83
N LEU A 291 -2.03 10.85 -17.42
CA LEU A 291 -2.40 12.23 -17.09
C LEU A 291 -2.93 12.39 -15.66
N TYR A 292 -3.49 11.33 -15.07
CA TYR A 292 -4.16 11.41 -13.77
C TYR A 292 -3.46 10.67 -12.63
N LEU A 293 -2.82 9.52 -12.86
CA LEU A 293 -2.29 8.70 -11.78
C LEU A 293 -0.98 9.21 -11.18
N TRP A 294 -0.17 9.93 -11.97
CA TRP A 294 1.14 10.43 -11.52
C TRP A 294 1.06 11.31 -10.27
N ARG A 295 -0.03 12.07 -10.08
CA ARG A 295 -0.21 12.98 -8.95
C ARG A 295 -0.43 12.27 -7.61
N PHE A 296 -0.61 10.95 -7.62
CA PHE A 296 -0.88 10.16 -6.41
C PHE A 296 0.33 9.31 -5.98
N VAL A 297 1.40 9.28 -6.78
CA VAL A 297 2.57 8.43 -6.52
C VAL A 297 3.78 9.21 -5.99
N ILE A 298 4.68 8.51 -5.29
CA ILE A 298 5.93 9.09 -4.76
C ILE A 298 6.83 9.61 -5.90
N ASP A 299 6.93 8.83 -6.98
CA ASP A 299 7.78 9.10 -8.15
C ASP A 299 6.96 8.88 -9.42
N GLU A 300 6.77 9.95 -10.20
CA GLU A 300 6.02 9.92 -11.47
C GLU A 300 6.56 8.87 -12.44
N LYS A 301 7.88 8.59 -12.37
CA LYS A 301 8.54 7.60 -13.23
C LYS A 301 7.96 6.20 -13.05
N ILE A 302 7.45 5.86 -11.87
CA ILE A 302 6.83 4.55 -11.62
C ILE A 302 5.62 4.38 -12.54
N VAL A 303 4.76 5.40 -12.62
CA VAL A 303 3.56 5.37 -13.45
C VAL A 303 3.95 5.35 -14.94
N HIS A 304 4.88 6.22 -15.34
CA HIS A 304 5.37 6.25 -16.73
C HIS A 304 5.94 4.90 -17.17
N VAL A 305 6.89 4.33 -16.42
CA VAL A 305 7.56 3.07 -16.78
C VAL A 305 6.55 1.92 -16.88
N MET A 306 5.63 1.80 -15.91
CA MET A 306 4.64 0.73 -15.93
C MET A 306 3.65 0.85 -17.08
N LEU A 307 3.22 2.07 -17.41
CA LEU A 307 2.31 2.31 -18.54
C LEU A 307 3.01 2.09 -19.89
N ASP A 308 4.28 2.49 -20.00
CA ASP A 308 5.11 2.20 -21.18
C ASP A 308 5.31 0.69 -21.37
N GLU A 309 5.51 -0.05 -20.28
CA GLU A 309 5.60 -1.52 -20.31
C GLU A 309 4.28 -2.16 -20.76
N ILE A 310 3.13 -1.63 -20.34
CA ILE A 310 1.80 -2.08 -20.82
C ILE A 310 1.67 -1.88 -22.32
N VAL A 311 2.01 -0.69 -22.84
CA VAL A 311 1.95 -0.41 -24.28
C VAL A 311 2.94 -1.30 -25.04
N GLY A 312 4.18 -1.42 -24.56
CA GLY A 312 5.20 -2.28 -25.16
C GLY A 312 4.75 -3.75 -25.22
N SER A 313 4.18 -4.26 -24.12
CA SER A 313 3.59 -5.60 -24.08
C SER A 313 2.44 -5.75 -25.07
N THR A 314 1.63 -4.72 -25.27
CA THR A 314 0.54 -4.73 -26.24
C THR A 314 1.08 -4.79 -27.67
N VAL A 315 2.12 -4.01 -27.98
CA VAL A 315 2.79 -4.01 -29.30
C VAL A 315 3.31 -5.41 -29.64
N HIS A 316 3.99 -6.06 -28.68
CA HIS A 316 4.49 -7.44 -28.87
C HIS A 316 3.39 -8.48 -29.08
N ARG A 317 2.17 -8.19 -28.65
CA ARG A 317 1.00 -9.08 -28.77
C ARG A 317 0.05 -8.66 -29.90
N CYS A 318 0.40 -7.64 -30.67
CA CYS A 318 -0.40 -7.12 -31.77
C CYS A 318 0.00 -7.79 -33.09
N LEU A 319 -0.99 -8.22 -33.88
CA LEU A 319 -0.75 -8.82 -35.20
C LEU A 319 -0.28 -7.79 -36.23
N GLU A 320 -0.77 -6.56 -36.11
CA GLU A 320 -0.45 -5.45 -37.02
C GLU A 320 -0.17 -4.18 -36.19
N PRO A 321 1.06 -4.04 -35.65
CA PRO A 321 1.38 -2.97 -34.71
C PRO A 321 1.51 -1.63 -35.44
N VAL A 322 0.40 -0.90 -35.54
CA VAL A 322 0.36 0.50 -36.00
C VAL A 322 -0.02 1.39 -34.84
N LEU A 323 0.97 2.11 -34.31
CA LEU A 323 0.77 3.07 -33.22
C LEU A 323 -0.08 4.26 -33.70
N MET A 324 -0.85 4.82 -32.78
CA MET A 324 -1.53 6.09 -32.99
C MET A 324 -0.52 7.23 -33.00
N GLU A 325 -0.65 8.15 -33.96
CA GLU A 325 0.14 9.37 -33.99
C GLU A 325 -0.27 10.29 -32.84
N ALA A 326 0.70 10.91 -32.16
CA ALA A 326 0.42 11.90 -31.14
C ALA A 326 -0.15 13.16 -31.80
N SER A 327 -1.35 13.56 -31.40
CA SER A 327 -2.00 14.81 -31.81
C SER A 327 -1.60 15.99 -30.93
#